data_AF-A0A818CY78-F1
#
_entry.id   AF-A0A818CY78-F1
#
_cell.length_a   1.000
_cell.length_b   1.000
_cell.length_c   1.000
_cell.angle_alpha   90.00
_cell.angle_beta   90.00
_cell.angle_gamma   90.00
#
_symmetry.space_group_name_H-M   'P 1'
#
loop_
_entity.id
_entity.type
_entity.pdbx_description
1 polymer ?
#
loop_
_entity_poly.entity_id
_entity_poly.type
_entity_poly.pdbx_seq_one_letter_code
_entity_poly.pdbx_strand_id
1 'polypeptide(L)'
;DGTQETTTNVIGPSLKSLQFWNHFMYLLTRIISEDRERYSLVLNQFPSEVNVGHISADTLWKLFSADLKEHLEGNFINIFRKDKYTHLFI
;
A
#
# COMPACT_ATOMS: atom_id res chain seq x y z
N ASP A 1 -28.68 -21.19 -26.00
CA ASP A 1 -27.41 -21.51 -26.65
C ASP A 1 -26.94 -20.23 -27.36
N GLY A 2 -25.88 -19.51 -26.99
CA GLY A 2 -24.78 -19.84 -26.09
C GLY A 2 -24.36 -18.64 -25.23
N THR A 3 -24.14 -18.98 -23.97
CA THR A 3 -23.14 -18.50 -23.00
C THR A 3 -22.73 -17.01 -22.99
N GLN A 4 -23.21 -16.32 -21.94
CA GLN A 4 -22.49 -15.21 -21.34
C GLN A 4 -21.18 -15.72 -20.76
N GLU A 5 -20.05 -15.31 -21.32
CA GLU A 5 -18.76 -15.44 -20.64
C GLU A 5 -18.62 -14.31 -19.62
N THR A 6 -19.17 -14.56 -18.43
CA THR A 6 -18.80 -13.87 -17.21
C THR A 6 -17.34 -14.25 -16.92
N THR A 7 -16.38 -13.54 -17.50
CA THR A 7 -15.00 -13.59 -17.03
C THR A 7 -14.96 -12.91 -15.67
N THR A 8 -15.28 -13.67 -14.63
CA THR A 8 -14.98 -13.37 -13.23
C THR A 8 -13.47 -13.43 -13.09
N ASN A 9 -12.82 -12.41 -13.62
CA ASN A 9 -11.41 -12.15 -13.45
C ASN A 9 -11.30 -11.76 -11.97
N VAL A 10 -10.79 -12.69 -11.14
CA VAL A 10 -10.44 -12.41 -9.75
C VAL A 10 -9.25 -11.45 -9.80
N ILE A 11 -9.53 -10.19 -10.13
CA ILE A 11 -8.54 -9.13 -10.14
C ILE A 11 -8.39 -8.75 -8.68
N GLY A 12 -7.51 -9.46 -7.99
CA GLY A 12 -6.89 -8.95 -6.77
C GLY A 12 -6.37 -7.54 -7.05
N PRO A 13 -6.38 -6.65 -6.06
CA PRO A 13 -6.13 -5.24 -6.31
C PRO A 13 -4.73 -5.08 -6.91
N SER A 14 -4.71 -4.59 -8.16
CA SER A 14 -3.46 -4.40 -8.89
C SER A 14 -2.60 -3.37 -8.18
N LEU A 15 -1.33 -3.68 -7.96
CA LEU A 15 -0.35 -2.75 -7.37
C LEU A 15 -0.22 -1.47 -8.20
N LYS A 16 -0.55 -1.51 -9.49
CA LYS A 16 -0.59 -0.34 -10.40
C LYS A 16 -1.82 0.55 -10.22
N SER A 17 -2.80 0.13 -9.41
CA SER A 17 -4.04 0.85 -9.20
C SER A 17 -3.91 1.83 -8.05
N LEU A 18 -4.22 3.10 -8.28
CA LEU A 18 -4.32 4.09 -7.20
C LEU A 18 -5.37 3.67 -6.15
N GLN A 19 -6.40 2.92 -6.54
CA GLN A 19 -7.41 2.39 -5.62
C GLN A 19 -6.80 1.40 -4.62
N PHE A 20 -5.80 0.62 -5.02
CA PHE A 20 -5.08 -0.27 -4.10
C PHE A 20 -4.38 0.55 -3.01
N TRP A 21 -3.59 1.54 -3.39
CA TRP A 21 -2.83 2.37 -2.45
C TRP A 21 -3.74 3.18 -1.52
N ASN A 22 -4.87 3.69 -2.02
CA ASN A 22 -5.88 4.35 -1.19
C ASN A 22 -6.52 3.40 -0.19
N HIS A 23 -6.89 2.18 -0.62
CA HIS A 23 -7.43 1.18 0.29
C HIS A 23 -6.39 0.70 1.31
N PHE A 24 -5.14 0.53 0.88
CA PHE A 24 -4.05 0.14 1.77
C PHE A 24 -3.79 1.20 2.84
N MET A 25 -3.76 2.48 2.45
CA MET A 25 -3.66 3.58 3.41
C MET A 25 -4.82 3.57 4.41
N TYR A 26 -6.05 3.32 3.96
CA TYR A 26 -7.20 3.17 4.85
C TYR A 26 -6.98 2.02 5.86
N LEU A 27 -6.53 0.85 5.42
CA LEU A 27 -6.24 -0.28 6.32
C LEU A 27 -5.12 0.05 7.32
N LEU A 28 -4.06 0.74 6.90
CA LEU A 28 -2.99 1.18 7.79
C LEU A 28 -3.51 2.13 8.87
N THR A 29 -4.32 3.13 8.49
CA THR A 29 -4.92 4.05 9.48
C THR A 29 -5.82 3.32 10.48
N ARG A 30 -6.53 2.27 10.03
CA ARG A 30 -7.35 1.42 10.91
C ARG A 30 -6.50 0.66 11.93
N ILE A 31 -5.37 0.08 11.51
CA ILE A 31 -4.45 -0.65 12.40
C ILE A 31 -3.84 0.32 13.42
N ILE A 32 -3.35 1.48 12.97
CA ILE A 32 -2.75 2.48 13.86
C ILE A 32 -3.77 2.96 14.91
N SER A 33 -5.03 3.17 14.50
CA SER A 33 -6.10 3.55 15.43
C SER A 33 -6.35 2.46 16.47
N GLU A 34 -6.38 1.19 16.05
CA GLU A 34 -6.57 0.05 16.95
C GLU A 34 -5.40 -0.12 17.93
N ASP A 35 -4.17 0.05 17.47
CA ASP A 35 -2.95 0.00 18.28
C ASP A 35 -2.94 1.09 19.35
N ARG A 36 -3.39 2.29 18.99
CA ARG A 36 -3.51 3.42 19.91
C ARG A 36 -4.65 3.24 20.92
N GLU A 37 -5.80 2.74 20.49
CA GLU A 37 -7.01 2.74 21.33
C GLU A 37 -7.20 1.47 22.14
N ARG A 38 -6.74 0.31 21.64
CA ARG A 38 -6.95 -0.98 22.28
C ARG A 38 -5.66 -1.55 22.83
N TYR A 39 -4.65 -1.72 21.98
CA TYR A 39 -3.41 -2.39 22.41
C TYR A 39 -2.59 -1.55 23.38
N SER A 40 -2.58 -0.22 23.22
CA SER A 40 -1.91 0.68 24.18
C SER A 40 -2.48 0.58 25.59
N LEU A 41 -3.75 0.22 25.76
CA LEU A 41 -4.36 0.05 27.10
C LEU A 41 -3.86 -1.22 27.80
N VAL A 42 -3.62 -2.29 27.04
CA VAL A 42 -3.16 -3.58 27.55
C VAL A 42 -1.65 -3.58 27.76
N LEU A 43 -0.90 -2.99 26.84
CA LEU A 43 0.56 -2.95 26.82
C LEU A 43 1.11 -1.67 27.48
N ASN A 44 0.61 -1.35 28.67
CA ASN A 44 0.95 -0.11 29.40
C ASN A 44 1.91 -0.33 30.58
N GLN A 45 2.82 -1.30 30.47
CA GLN A 45 3.76 -1.66 31.56
C GLN A 45 4.87 -0.61 31.76
N PHE A 46 5.24 0.10 30.69
CA PHE A 46 6.28 1.14 30.67
C PHE A 46 5.80 2.38 29.91
N PRO A 47 4.80 3.14 30.42
CA PRO A 47 4.14 4.23 29.70
C PRO A 47 5.08 5.36 29.24
N SER A 48 6.20 5.56 29.93
CA SER A 48 7.23 6.56 29.57
C SER A 48 8.17 6.10 28.47
N GLU A 49 8.30 4.79 28.25
CA GLU A 49 9.25 4.21 27.32
C GLU A 49 8.56 3.64 26.07
N VAL A 50 7.31 3.19 26.22
CA VAL A 50 6.57 2.48 25.18
C VAL A 50 5.23 3.17 24.92
N ASN A 51 5.07 3.66 23.71
CA ASN A 51 3.78 4.08 23.17
C ASN A 51 3.49 3.27 21.91
N VAL A 52 2.60 2.28 22.03
CA VAL A 52 2.29 1.32 20.96
C VAL A 52 1.73 2.02 19.72
N GLY A 53 0.81 2.97 19.90
CA GLY A 53 0.26 3.76 18.79
C GLY A 53 1.33 4.56 18.03
N HIS A 54 2.30 5.15 18.75
CA HIS A 54 3.41 5.88 18.13
C HIS A 54 4.36 4.95 17.36
N ILE A 55 4.76 3.83 17.97
CA ILE A 55 5.65 2.84 17.33
C ILE A 55 4.98 2.27 16.07
N SER A 56 3.68 1.94 16.16
CA SER A 56 2.89 1.45 15.03
C SER A 56 2.85 2.46 13.89
N ALA A 57 2.53 3.73 14.19
CA ALA A 57 2.47 4.78 13.17
C ALA A 57 3.82 5.00 12.48
N ASP A 58 4.92 5.10 13.23
CA ASP A 58 6.26 5.29 12.69
C ASP A 58 6.69 4.11 11.82
N THR A 59 6.45 2.87 12.29
CA THR A 59 6.81 1.65 11.56
C THR A 59 6.03 1.50 10.27
N LEU A 60 4.69 1.60 10.35
CA LEU A 60 3.82 1.41 9.20
C LEU A 60 4.00 2.50 8.15
N TRP A 61 4.22 3.75 8.57
CA TRP A 61 4.52 4.85 7.63
C TRP A 61 5.85 4.65 6.90
N LYS A 62 6.91 4.23 7.62
CA LYS A 62 8.21 3.92 7.02
C LYS A 62 8.12 2.84 5.95
N LEU A 63 7.40 1.75 6.24
CA LEU A 63 7.20 0.66 5.28
C LEU A 63 6.35 1.10 4.09
N PHE A 64 5.21 1.74 4.34
CA PHE A 64 4.32 2.23 3.29
C PHE A 64 5.00 3.23 2.34
N SER A 65 5.79 4.16 2.89
CA SER A 65 6.52 5.13 2.08
C SER A 65 7.64 4.50 1.26
N ALA A 66 8.31 3.47 1.78
CA ALA A 66 9.29 2.69 1.02
C ALA A 66 8.63 1.96 -0.17
N ASP A 67 7.51 1.28 0.07
CA ASP A 67 6.77 0.56 -0.98
C ASP A 67 6.24 1.53 -2.06
N LEU A 68 5.71 2.68 -1.67
CA LEU A 68 5.26 3.72 -2.60
C LEU A 68 6.42 4.24 -3.46
N LYS A 69 7.59 4.49 -2.84
CA LYS A 69 8.77 4.97 -3.55
C LYS A 69 9.22 3.96 -4.60
N GLU A 70 9.39 2.70 -4.21
CA GLU A 70 9.79 1.64 -5.14
C GLU A 70 8.80 1.51 -6.31
N HIS A 71 7.50 1.56 -6.01
CA HIS A 71 6.46 1.49 -7.03
C HIS A 71 6.52 2.64 -8.03
N LEU A 72 6.64 3.88 -7.54
CA LEU A 72 6.69 5.07 -8.38
C LEU A 72 7.96 5.09 -9.22
N GLU A 73 9.13 4.84 -8.63
CA GLU A 73 10.41 4.79 -9.34
C GLU A 73 10.43 3.71 -10.43
N GLY A 74 9.92 2.50 -10.14
CA GLY A 74 9.78 1.43 -11.12
C GLY A 74 8.87 1.82 -12.28
N ASN A 75 7.73 2.48 -12.01
CA ASN A 75 6.84 2.98 -13.05
C ASN A 75 7.51 4.06 -13.91
N PHE A 76 8.21 5.02 -13.32
CA PHE A 76 8.95 6.05 -14.06
C PHE A 76 10.00 5.42 -14.98
N ILE A 77 10.81 4.47 -14.50
CA ILE A 77 11.80 3.76 -15.32
C ILE A 77 11.13 3.06 -16.50
N ASN A 78 9.98 2.42 -16.28
CA ASN A 78 9.23 1.75 -17.34
C ASN A 78 8.66 2.73 -18.38
N ILE A 79 8.19 3.91 -17.95
CA ILE A 79 7.74 4.98 -18.84
C ILE A 79 8.91 5.49 -19.68
N PHE A 80 10.03 5.87 -19.05
CA PHE A 80 11.22 6.36 -19.76
C PHE A 80 11.78 5.33 -20.74
N ARG A 81 11.79 4.04 -20.36
CA ARG A 81 12.16 2.96 -21.29
C ARG A 81 11.21 2.94 -22.49
N LYS A 82 9.89 2.91 -22.27
CA LYS A 82 8.92 2.92 -23.37
C LYS A 82 9.13 4.10 -24.31
N ASP A 83 9.24 5.31 -23.79
CA ASP A 83 9.43 6.53 -24.58
C ASP A 83 10.68 6.50 -25.46
N LYS A 84 11.76 5.86 -24.99
CA LYS A 84 12.98 5.70 -25.80
C LYS A 84 12.84 4.70 -26.94
N TYR A 85 11.99 3.69 -26.81
CA TYR A 85 11.84 2.63 -27.83
C TYR A 85 10.63 2.84 -28.74
N THR A 86 9.66 3.68 -28.39
CA THR A 86 8.48 3.96 -29.24
C THR A 86 8.85 4.57 -30.59
N HIS A 87 9.94 5.32 -30.67
CA HIS A 87 10.43 5.90 -31.92
C HIS A 87 11.21 4.92 -32.82
N LEU A 88 11.54 3.71 -32.34
CA LEU A 88 12.32 2.72 -33.09
C LEU A 88 11.45 1.71 -33.84
N PHE A 89 10.12 1.83 -33.77
CA PHE A 89 9.16 0.91 -34.41
C PHE A 89 8.21 1.60 -35.41
N ILE A 90 8.56 2.79 -35.92
CA ILE A 90 7.85 3.46 -37.02
C ILE A 90 8.76 3.53 -38.23
#